data_AF-A0A124ED58-F1
#
_entry.id   AF-A0A124ED58-F1
#
_cell.length_a   1.000
_cell.length_b   1.000
_cell.length_c   1.000
_cell.angle_alpha   90.00
_cell.angle_beta   90.00
_cell.angle_gamma   90.00
#
_symmetry.space_group_name_H-M   'P 1'
#
loop_
_entity.id
_entity.type
_entity.pdbx_description
1 polymer ?
#
loop_
_entity_poly.entity_id
_entity_poly.type
_entity_poly.pdbx_seq_one_letter_code
_entity_poly.pdbx_strand_id
1 'polypeptide(L)'
;MGGHQDDTKAAYDGIVELYASMFAGRLETQPFARAMITTFAELVRGTGNPRAADVGCGPGHLTAMLRDLGLDAFGLDLSPGMVDHARRAHPALRFDEARMEALPVEDGALGGVLAHYSTIHTPPGELPALLAEQARVLAPGGLLLVSFFGTEGPDPVRFDHKVAPAYSWPADRFAELLAGAGLVTFARLLHDPASERGFLDTHLLARRR
;
A
#
# COMPACT_ATOMS: atom_id res chain seq x y z
N MET A 1 -9.71 8.32 -18.36
CA MET A 1 -9.09 6.98 -18.51
C MET A 1 -8.98 6.37 -17.11
N GLY A 2 -10.05 5.75 -16.60
CA GLY A 2 -10.15 5.40 -15.16
C GLY A 2 -10.90 4.10 -14.84
N GLY A 3 -11.09 3.21 -15.82
CA GLY A 3 -11.95 2.03 -15.66
C GLY A 3 -11.37 0.90 -14.80
N HIS A 4 -10.04 0.76 -14.70
CA HIS A 4 -9.45 -0.39 -14.01
C HIS A 4 -9.78 -0.42 -12.51
N GLN A 5 -9.88 0.75 -11.88
CA GLN A 5 -10.27 0.86 -10.47
C GLN A 5 -11.73 0.52 -10.27
N ASP A 6 -12.61 0.89 -11.20
CA ASP A 6 -14.03 0.55 -11.10
C ASP A 6 -14.22 -0.98 -11.23
N ASP A 7 -13.48 -1.63 -12.14
CA ASP A 7 -13.43 -3.08 -12.27
C ASP A 7 -12.88 -3.75 -10.99
N THR A 8 -11.79 -3.19 -10.44
CA THR A 8 -11.15 -3.70 -9.21
C THR A 8 -12.07 -3.56 -8.00
N LYS A 9 -12.75 -2.41 -7.86
CA LYS A 9 -13.75 -2.14 -6.83
C LYS A 9 -14.87 -3.17 -6.87
N ALA A 10 -15.47 -3.36 -8.04
CA ALA A 10 -16.57 -4.32 -8.22
C ALA A 10 -16.16 -5.75 -7.83
N ALA A 11 -14.92 -6.14 -8.17
CA ALA A 11 -14.39 -7.46 -7.81
C ALA A 11 -14.15 -7.62 -6.30
N TYR A 12 -13.61 -6.60 -5.62
CA TYR A 12 -13.42 -6.65 -4.16
C TYR A 12 -14.74 -6.63 -3.37
N ASP A 13 -15.71 -5.82 -3.79
CA ASP A 13 -17.04 -5.76 -3.16
C ASP A 13 -17.74 -7.13 -3.17
N GLY A 14 -17.49 -7.96 -4.18
CA GLY A 14 -18.04 -9.31 -4.29
C GLY A 14 -17.40 -10.35 -3.35
N ILE A 15 -16.27 -10.07 -2.71
CA ILE A 15 -15.51 -11.07 -1.91
C ILE A 15 -15.11 -10.57 -0.52
N VAL A 16 -15.67 -9.46 -0.02
CA VAL A 16 -15.25 -8.79 1.22
C VAL A 16 -15.08 -9.76 2.40
N GLU A 17 -16.07 -10.59 2.71
CA GLU A 17 -16.01 -11.52 3.86
C GLU A 17 -14.95 -12.61 3.69
N LEU A 18 -14.82 -13.15 2.46
CA LEU A 18 -13.80 -14.14 2.14
C LEU A 18 -12.39 -13.54 2.21
N TYR A 19 -12.22 -12.31 1.73
CA TYR A 19 -10.94 -11.62 1.76
C TYR A 19 -10.57 -11.24 3.19
N ALA A 20 -11.51 -10.70 3.97
CA ALA A 20 -11.29 -10.36 5.37
C ALA A 20 -10.85 -11.56 6.20
N SER A 21 -11.52 -12.70 6.05
CA SER A 21 -11.14 -13.95 6.73
C SER A 21 -9.80 -14.50 6.27
N MET A 22 -9.44 -14.36 4.98
CA MET A 22 -8.13 -14.78 4.46
C MET A 22 -6.96 -13.94 4.99
N PHE A 23 -7.20 -12.68 5.37
CA PHE A 23 -6.15 -11.77 5.84
C PHE A 23 -6.13 -11.56 7.36
N ALA A 24 -7.19 -11.95 8.08
CA ALA A 24 -7.17 -12.04 9.53
C ALA A 24 -6.01 -12.93 10.00
N GLY A 25 -5.04 -12.35 10.73
CA GLY A 25 -3.86 -13.05 11.25
C GLY A 25 -2.72 -13.29 10.26
N ARG A 26 -2.85 -12.89 8.98
CA ARG A 26 -1.87 -13.23 7.94
C ARG A 26 -0.49 -12.58 8.16
N LEU A 27 -0.44 -11.44 8.84
CA LEU A 27 0.83 -10.78 9.18
C LEU A 27 1.64 -11.54 10.23
N GLU A 28 0.99 -12.33 11.09
CA GLU A 28 1.69 -13.20 12.06
C GLU A 28 2.55 -14.24 11.33
N THR A 29 2.08 -14.70 10.17
CA THR A 29 2.78 -15.63 9.29
C THR A 29 3.73 -14.96 8.28
N GLN A 30 3.84 -13.62 8.28
CA GLN A 30 4.68 -12.86 7.35
C GLN A 30 5.71 -11.99 8.11
N PRO A 31 6.74 -12.61 8.71
CA PRO A 31 7.68 -11.89 9.58
C PRO A 31 8.44 -10.77 8.85
N PHE A 32 8.75 -10.96 7.57
CA PHE A 32 9.43 -9.96 6.74
C PHE A 32 8.57 -8.71 6.51
N ALA A 33 7.32 -8.87 6.06
CA ALA A 33 6.39 -7.77 5.91
C ALA A 33 6.13 -7.07 7.25
N ARG A 34 5.92 -7.84 8.33
CA ARG A 34 5.74 -7.32 9.68
C ARG A 34 6.94 -6.47 10.12
N ALA A 35 8.17 -6.94 9.92
CA ALA A 35 9.38 -6.19 10.26
C ALA A 35 9.48 -4.89 9.46
N MET A 36 9.20 -4.92 8.15
CA MET A 36 9.19 -3.71 7.31
C MET A 36 8.17 -2.68 7.78
N ILE A 37 6.96 -3.10 8.15
CA ILE A 37 5.90 -2.21 8.65
C ILE A 37 6.25 -1.64 10.03
N THR A 38 6.81 -2.46 10.93
CA THR A 38 7.31 -1.99 12.23
C THR A 38 8.41 -0.94 12.06
N THR A 39 9.41 -1.22 11.22
CA THR A 39 10.48 -0.27 10.91
C THR A 39 9.95 1.00 10.26
N PHE A 40 8.97 0.90 9.35
CA PHE A 40 8.30 2.05 8.78
C PHE A 40 7.67 2.93 9.86
N ALA A 41 6.90 2.34 10.78
CA ALA A 41 6.26 3.11 11.85
C ALA A 41 7.28 3.79 12.78
N GLU A 42 8.36 3.08 13.14
CA GLU A 42 9.47 3.67 13.90
C GLU A 42 10.08 4.89 13.19
N LEU A 43 10.34 4.78 11.90
CA LEU A 43 10.92 5.87 11.12
C LEU A 43 9.94 7.04 10.93
N VAL A 44 8.65 6.78 10.74
CA VAL A 44 7.61 7.83 10.66
C VAL A 44 7.55 8.60 11.96
N ARG A 45 7.56 7.94 13.13
CA ARG A 45 7.64 8.65 14.44
C ARG A 45 8.89 9.51 14.53
N GLY A 46 10.02 9.04 13.99
CA GLY A 46 11.27 9.79 13.91
C GLY A 46 11.22 11.06 13.05
N THR A 47 10.20 11.23 12.19
CA THR A 47 10.00 12.48 11.43
C THR A 47 9.41 13.61 12.28
N GLY A 48 8.87 13.32 13.47
CA GLY A 48 8.10 14.26 14.28
C GLY A 48 6.65 14.48 13.79
N ASN A 49 6.24 13.84 12.69
CA ASN A 49 4.85 13.82 12.23
C ASN A 49 4.31 12.38 12.27
N PRO A 50 3.54 11.99 13.29
CA PRO A 50 3.03 10.62 13.41
C PRO A 50 1.82 10.34 12.51
N ARG A 51 1.28 11.34 11.79
CA ARG A 51 0.08 11.16 10.95
C ARG A 51 0.42 10.28 9.76
N ALA A 52 -0.33 9.20 9.58
CA ALA A 52 -0.10 8.26 8.50
C ALA A 52 -1.39 7.77 7.84
N ALA A 53 -1.33 7.48 6.54
CA ALA A 53 -2.42 6.85 5.81
C ALA A 53 -2.05 5.43 5.39
N ASP A 54 -2.96 4.49 5.60
CA ASP A 54 -2.95 3.15 5.02
C ASP A 54 -3.82 3.17 3.75
N VAL A 55 -3.18 3.19 2.58
CA VAL A 55 -3.81 3.37 1.27
C VAL A 55 -4.06 2.02 0.63
N GLY A 56 -5.35 1.70 0.41
CA GLY A 56 -5.84 0.35 0.14
C GLY A 56 -5.89 -0.49 1.40
N CYS A 57 -6.47 0.04 2.48
CA CYS A 57 -6.42 -0.56 3.81
C CYS A 57 -7.20 -1.89 3.93
N GLY A 58 -8.08 -2.21 2.97
CA GLY A 58 -8.93 -3.39 2.98
C GLY A 58 -9.71 -3.49 4.30
N PRO A 59 -9.63 -4.62 5.04
CA PRO A 59 -10.38 -4.80 6.29
C PRO A 59 -9.82 -4.00 7.48
N GLY A 60 -8.77 -3.18 7.30
CA GLY A 60 -8.30 -2.23 8.31
C GLY A 60 -7.30 -2.75 9.34
N HIS A 61 -6.92 -4.03 9.28
CA HIS A 61 -5.98 -4.64 10.23
C HIS A 61 -4.58 -3.99 10.26
N LEU A 62 -4.05 -3.56 9.11
CA LEU A 62 -2.77 -2.84 9.07
C LEU A 62 -2.90 -1.42 9.60
N THR A 63 -4.00 -0.74 9.31
CA THR A 63 -4.33 0.54 9.95
C THR A 63 -4.32 0.40 11.47
N ALA A 64 -4.96 -0.65 12.02
CA ALA A 64 -4.93 -0.94 13.45
C ALA A 64 -3.51 -1.22 13.97
N MET A 65 -2.72 -2.02 13.26
CA MET A 65 -1.32 -2.26 13.62
C MET A 65 -0.51 -0.95 13.68
N LEU A 66 -0.68 -0.04 12.72
CA LEU A 66 0.02 1.25 12.72
C LEU A 66 -0.37 2.11 13.94
N ARG A 67 -1.63 2.03 14.39
CA ARG A 67 -2.08 2.67 15.64
C ARG A 67 -1.43 2.07 16.87
N ASP A 68 -1.35 0.73 16.95
CA ASP A 68 -0.69 0.02 18.05
C ASP A 68 0.82 0.32 18.09
N LEU A 69 1.42 0.58 16.94
CA LEU A 69 2.79 1.08 16.79
C LEU A 69 2.91 2.59 17.07
N GLY A 70 1.87 3.26 17.56
CA GLY A 70 1.94 4.65 18.02
C GLY A 70 1.91 5.71 16.90
N LEU A 71 1.41 5.38 15.71
CA LEU A 71 1.09 6.38 14.69
C LEU A 71 -0.33 6.94 14.87
N ASP A 72 -0.55 8.14 14.34
CA ASP A 72 -1.88 8.70 14.15
C ASP A 72 -2.44 8.25 12.78
N ALA A 73 -2.70 6.94 12.67
CA ALA A 73 -3.06 6.31 11.40
C ALA A 73 -4.57 6.33 11.10
N PHE A 74 -4.92 6.42 9.81
CA PHE A 74 -6.27 6.21 9.27
C PHE A 74 -6.19 5.41 7.96
N GLY A 75 -7.28 4.73 7.61
CA GLY A 75 -7.34 3.88 6.41
C GLY A 75 -8.14 4.52 5.28
N LEU A 76 -7.69 4.29 4.04
CA LEU A 76 -8.37 4.72 2.82
C LEU A 76 -8.52 3.51 1.91
N ASP A 77 -9.73 3.24 1.41
CA ASP A 77 -9.98 2.16 0.46
C ASP A 77 -10.97 2.56 -0.62
N LEU A 78 -10.88 1.93 -1.79
CA LEU A 78 -11.78 2.19 -2.90
C LEU A 78 -13.14 1.46 -2.74
N SER A 79 -13.12 0.33 -2.04
CA SER A 79 -14.27 -0.55 -1.81
C SER A 79 -15.10 -0.05 -0.61
N PRO A 80 -16.37 0.35 -0.82
CA PRO A 80 -17.27 0.71 0.28
C PRO A 80 -17.48 -0.47 1.22
N GLY A 81 -17.54 -1.69 0.67
CA GLY A 81 -17.68 -2.91 1.47
C GLY A 81 -16.50 -3.15 2.42
N MET A 82 -15.27 -2.89 1.96
CA MET A 82 -14.08 -2.94 2.81
C MET A 82 -14.10 -1.86 3.89
N VAL A 83 -14.43 -0.62 3.53
CA VAL A 83 -14.52 0.51 4.48
C VAL A 83 -15.56 0.21 5.56
N ASP A 84 -16.75 -0.26 5.18
CA ASP A 84 -17.81 -0.62 6.11
C ASP A 84 -17.39 -1.77 7.02
N HIS A 85 -16.69 -2.76 6.49
CA HIS A 85 -16.15 -3.83 7.30
C HIS A 85 -15.09 -3.34 8.30
N ALA A 86 -14.13 -2.54 7.84
CA ALA A 86 -13.06 -1.98 8.67
C ALA A 86 -13.63 -1.12 9.82
N ARG A 87 -14.65 -0.29 9.54
CA ARG A 87 -15.38 0.48 10.56
C ARG A 87 -16.04 -0.40 11.61
N ARG A 88 -16.62 -1.55 11.21
CA ARG A 88 -17.20 -2.52 12.17
C ARG A 88 -16.13 -3.23 13.00
N ALA A 89 -15.02 -3.63 12.38
CA ALA A 89 -13.94 -4.36 13.04
C ALA A 89 -13.12 -3.46 14.00
N HIS A 90 -12.96 -2.19 13.65
CA HIS A 90 -12.13 -1.23 14.37
C HIS A 90 -12.88 0.11 14.59
N PRO A 91 -13.94 0.13 15.42
CA PRO A 91 -14.87 1.27 15.53
C PRO A 91 -14.26 2.56 16.10
N ALA A 92 -13.08 2.46 16.73
CA ALA A 92 -12.34 3.63 17.22
C ALA A 92 -11.44 4.28 16.15
N LEU A 93 -11.30 3.66 14.97
CA LEU A 93 -10.40 4.12 13.92
C LEU A 93 -11.17 4.75 12.76
N ARG A 94 -10.50 5.66 12.06
CA ARG A 94 -11.05 6.34 10.90
C ARG A 94 -10.75 5.54 9.62
N PHE A 95 -11.80 5.31 8.84
CA PHE A 95 -11.72 4.75 7.49
C PHE A 95 -12.62 5.54 6.56
N ASP A 96 -12.13 5.91 5.38
CA ASP A 96 -12.88 6.63 4.36
C ASP A 96 -12.70 6.00 2.98
N GLU A 97 -13.70 6.21 2.13
CA GLU A 97 -13.60 5.85 0.71
C GLU A 97 -12.67 6.83 -0.01
N ALA A 98 -11.70 6.32 -0.78
CA ALA A 98 -10.84 7.13 -1.61
C ALA A 98 -10.27 6.36 -2.80
N ARG A 99 -10.01 7.10 -3.88
CA ARG A 99 -9.21 6.61 -5.01
C ARG A 99 -7.74 6.90 -4.74
N MET A 100 -6.85 5.99 -5.13
CA MET A 100 -5.42 6.14 -4.84
C MET A 100 -4.76 7.30 -5.58
N GLU A 101 -5.35 7.75 -6.68
CA GLU A 101 -4.92 8.89 -7.49
C GLU A 101 -5.60 10.22 -7.10
N ALA A 102 -6.46 10.21 -6.07
CA ALA A 102 -7.16 11.39 -5.57
C ALA A 102 -7.52 11.20 -4.08
N LEU A 103 -6.51 11.32 -3.22
CA LEU A 103 -6.63 11.15 -1.77
C LEU A 103 -7.26 12.41 -1.14
N PRO A 104 -8.25 12.26 -0.24
CA PRO A 104 -8.89 13.38 0.46
C PRO A 104 -8.02 13.89 1.63
N VAL A 105 -6.77 14.23 1.32
CA VAL A 105 -5.73 14.66 2.27
C VAL A 105 -5.01 15.87 1.70
N GLU A 106 -4.72 16.86 2.55
CA GLU A 106 -4.02 18.07 2.11
C GLU A 106 -2.56 17.79 1.70
N ASP A 107 -2.02 18.65 0.84
CA ASP A 107 -0.61 18.60 0.44
C ASP A 107 0.30 18.67 1.67
N GLY A 108 1.28 17.76 1.73
CA GLY A 108 2.29 17.78 2.78
C GLY A 108 1.80 17.46 4.20
N ALA A 109 0.60 16.89 4.35
CA ALA A 109 -0.03 16.68 5.66
C ALA A 109 0.52 15.47 6.45
N LEU A 110 1.05 14.45 5.77
CA LEU A 110 1.35 13.14 6.37
C LEU A 110 2.85 12.94 6.63
N GLY A 111 3.21 12.32 7.74
CA GLY A 111 4.57 11.81 7.96
C GLY A 111 4.81 10.45 7.32
N GLY A 112 3.73 9.69 7.06
CA GLY A 112 3.82 8.34 6.49
C GLY A 112 2.67 7.97 5.55
N VAL A 113 2.97 7.20 4.52
CA VAL A 113 2.00 6.47 3.71
C VAL A 113 2.42 5.00 3.65
N LEU A 114 1.50 4.10 3.96
CA LEU A 114 1.63 2.67 3.73
C LEU A 114 0.78 2.30 2.51
N ALA A 115 1.38 1.62 1.54
CA ALA A 115 0.71 1.06 0.37
C ALA A 115 1.09 -0.42 0.26
N HIS A 116 0.42 -1.28 1.04
CA HIS A 116 0.77 -2.69 1.15
C HIS A 116 -0.04 -3.55 0.17
N TYR A 117 0.58 -3.98 -0.93
CA TYR A 117 -0.06 -4.73 -2.02
C TYR A 117 -1.28 -4.06 -2.67
N SER A 118 -1.45 -2.75 -2.44
CA SER A 118 -2.62 -2.01 -2.88
C SER A 118 -2.48 -1.46 -4.30
N THR A 119 -1.26 -1.35 -4.82
CA THR A 119 -0.96 -0.87 -6.19
C THR A 119 -0.85 -1.98 -7.23
N ILE A 120 -1.01 -3.25 -6.85
CA ILE A 120 -0.71 -4.41 -7.74
C ILE A 120 -1.65 -4.50 -8.95
N HIS A 121 -2.83 -3.89 -8.87
CA HIS A 121 -3.82 -3.87 -9.95
C HIS A 121 -3.68 -2.64 -10.86
N THR A 122 -2.79 -1.71 -10.53
CA THR A 122 -2.60 -0.48 -11.29
C THR A 122 -1.78 -0.77 -12.57
N PRO A 123 -2.32 -0.47 -13.76
CA PRO A 123 -1.57 -0.63 -15.00
C PRO A 123 -0.30 0.25 -15.02
N PRO A 124 0.77 -0.18 -15.71
CA PRO A 124 2.02 0.58 -15.79
C PRO A 124 1.88 2.03 -16.25
N GLY A 125 0.92 2.33 -17.14
CA GLY A 125 0.66 3.69 -17.60
C GLY A 125 -0.01 4.62 -16.57
N GLU A 126 -0.62 4.05 -15.54
CA GLU A 126 -1.38 4.80 -14.51
C GLU A 126 -0.63 4.89 -13.17
N LEU A 127 0.32 3.98 -12.93
CA LEU A 127 1.13 3.95 -11.72
C LEU A 127 1.90 5.26 -11.42
N PRO A 128 2.47 5.98 -12.41
CA PRO A 128 3.16 7.25 -12.12
C PRO A 128 2.26 8.30 -11.48
N ALA A 129 1.01 8.44 -11.94
CA ALA A 129 0.06 9.42 -11.39
C ALA A 129 -0.36 9.05 -9.96
N LEU A 130 -0.56 7.76 -9.71
CA LEU A 130 -0.77 7.24 -8.36
C LEU A 130 0.43 7.56 -7.46
N LEU A 131 1.67 7.27 -7.87
CA LEU A 131 2.83 7.56 -7.01
C LEU A 131 3.03 9.07 -6.76
N ALA A 132 2.68 9.92 -7.72
CA ALA A 132 2.73 11.37 -7.57
C ALA A 132 1.73 11.88 -6.52
N GLU A 133 0.52 11.32 -6.47
CA GLU A 133 -0.47 11.65 -5.45
C GLU A 133 0.02 11.27 -4.03
N GLN A 134 0.77 10.17 -3.93
CA GLN A 134 1.23 9.62 -2.66
C GLN A 134 2.38 10.50 -2.15
N ALA A 135 3.21 10.99 -3.07
CA ALA A 135 4.19 12.02 -2.79
C ALA A 135 3.52 13.34 -2.37
N ARG A 136 2.44 13.78 -3.06
CA ARG A 136 1.74 15.06 -2.77
C ARG A 136 1.30 15.17 -1.31
N VAL A 137 0.75 14.11 -0.73
CA VAL A 137 0.22 14.12 0.64
C VAL A 137 1.28 14.02 1.74
N LEU A 138 2.50 13.58 1.42
CA LEU A 138 3.58 13.42 2.41
C LEU A 138 4.25 14.76 2.72
N ALA A 139 4.50 15.14 3.97
CA ALA A 139 5.36 16.28 4.30
C ALA A 139 6.77 16.11 3.69
N PRO A 140 7.55 17.18 3.48
CA PRO A 140 8.99 17.05 3.22
C PRO A 140 9.66 16.17 4.29
N GLY A 141 10.42 15.15 3.88
CA GLY A 141 10.99 14.15 4.77
C GLY A 141 10.04 13.01 5.18
N GLY A 142 8.76 13.08 4.81
CA GLY A 142 7.77 12.02 5.02
C GLY A 142 8.11 10.74 4.23
N LEU A 143 7.56 9.61 4.68
CA LEU A 143 7.97 8.28 4.22
C LEU A 143 6.85 7.53 3.50
N LEU A 144 7.20 6.82 2.44
CA LEU A 144 6.34 5.82 1.80
C LEU A 144 6.94 4.43 2.04
N LEU A 145 6.13 3.50 2.55
CA LEU A 145 6.38 2.06 2.43
C LEU A 145 5.43 1.48 1.39
N VAL A 146 5.97 0.99 0.27
CA VAL A 146 5.19 0.29 -0.75
C VAL A 146 5.58 -1.17 -0.81
N SER A 147 4.57 -2.05 -0.89
CA SER A 147 4.76 -3.51 -1.02
C SER A 147 4.08 -4.02 -2.29
N PHE A 148 4.75 -4.86 -3.06
CA PHE A 148 4.25 -5.36 -4.35
C PHE A 148 4.93 -6.68 -4.72
N PHE A 149 4.42 -7.33 -5.78
CA PHE A 149 5.06 -8.52 -6.35
C PHE A 149 6.31 -8.12 -7.13
N GLY A 150 7.48 -8.58 -6.70
CA GLY A 150 8.73 -8.40 -7.42
C GLY A 150 8.92 -9.42 -8.53
N THR A 151 9.66 -9.02 -9.57
CA THR A 151 10.20 -9.94 -10.60
C THR A 151 11.68 -9.64 -10.83
N GLU A 152 12.46 -10.66 -11.18
CA GLU A 152 13.87 -10.52 -11.55
C GLU A 152 14.06 -10.11 -13.02
N GLY A 153 13.01 -10.21 -13.83
CA GLY A 153 13.03 -9.78 -15.23
C GLY A 153 13.24 -8.26 -15.38
N PRO A 154 13.55 -7.78 -16.60
CA PRO A 154 13.80 -6.36 -16.85
C PRO A 154 12.52 -5.51 -16.92
N ASP A 155 11.37 -6.14 -17.13
CA ASP A 155 10.09 -5.49 -17.41
C ASP A 155 8.97 -5.97 -16.48
N PRO A 156 7.93 -5.15 -16.26
CA PRO A 156 6.76 -5.57 -15.50
C PRO A 156 6.03 -6.73 -16.16
N VAL A 157 5.57 -7.69 -15.36
CA VAL A 157 4.82 -8.85 -15.86
C VAL A 157 3.37 -8.76 -15.42
N ARG A 158 2.45 -8.76 -16.38
CA ARG A 158 1.01 -8.90 -16.12
C ARG A 158 0.65 -10.37 -15.90
N PHE A 159 -0.12 -10.68 -14.86
CA PHE A 159 -0.55 -12.03 -14.56
C PHE A 159 -1.97 -12.10 -14.00
N ASP A 160 -2.57 -13.28 -14.05
CA ASP A 160 -3.91 -13.51 -13.52
C ASP A 160 -3.88 -13.56 -11.99
N HIS A 161 -4.72 -12.74 -11.37
CA HIS A 161 -4.88 -12.69 -9.92
C HIS A 161 -6.37 -12.85 -9.57
N LYS A 162 -6.66 -13.34 -8.36
CA LYS A 162 -7.99 -13.79 -7.93
C LYS A 162 -9.11 -12.74 -8.02
N VAL A 163 -8.76 -11.46 -8.18
CA VAL A 163 -9.68 -10.31 -8.11
C VAL A 163 -9.75 -9.64 -9.48
N ALA A 164 -8.64 -9.06 -9.91
CA ALA A 164 -8.41 -8.47 -11.22
C ALA A 164 -6.97 -8.79 -11.64
N PRO A 165 -6.60 -8.66 -12.92
CA PRO A 165 -5.22 -8.78 -13.35
C PRO A 165 -4.26 -7.96 -12.48
N ALA A 166 -3.10 -8.51 -12.20
CA ALA A 166 -2.08 -7.85 -11.39
C ALA A 166 -0.76 -7.74 -12.15
N TYR A 167 0.14 -6.92 -11.62
CA TYR A 167 1.45 -6.64 -12.18
C TYR A 167 2.54 -6.93 -11.16
N SER A 168 3.57 -7.67 -11.57
CA SER A 168 4.83 -7.71 -10.85
C SER A 168 5.83 -6.75 -11.47
N TRP A 169 6.78 -6.26 -10.67
CA TRP A 169 7.70 -5.20 -11.06
C TRP A 169 9.15 -5.53 -10.71
N PRO A 170 10.11 -5.18 -11.58
CA PRO A 170 11.51 -5.14 -11.19
C PRO A 170 11.69 -4.05 -10.14
N ALA A 171 12.36 -4.37 -9.03
CA ALA A 171 12.48 -3.45 -7.89
C ALA A 171 13.16 -2.11 -8.27
N ASP A 172 14.17 -2.16 -9.14
CA ASP A 172 14.87 -0.96 -9.62
C ASP A 172 13.96 -0.08 -10.49
N ARG A 173 13.15 -0.68 -11.38
CA ARG A 173 12.19 0.07 -12.20
C ARG A 173 11.10 0.73 -11.35
N PHE A 174 10.61 0.04 -10.31
CA PHE A 174 9.67 0.66 -9.37
C PHE A 174 10.33 1.81 -8.60
N ALA A 175 11.59 1.66 -8.19
CA ALA A 175 12.35 2.71 -7.53
C ALA A 175 12.60 3.94 -8.44
N GLU A 176 12.78 3.75 -9.74
CA GLU A 176 12.84 4.84 -10.74
C GLU A 176 11.50 5.60 -10.82
N LEU A 177 10.37 4.89 -10.80
CA LEU A 177 9.05 5.53 -10.78
C LEU A 177 8.83 6.36 -9.50
N LEU A 178 9.26 5.83 -8.35
CA LEU A 178 9.27 6.58 -7.09
C LEU A 178 10.13 7.84 -7.21
N ALA A 179 11.33 7.74 -7.79
CA ALA A 179 12.21 8.88 -8.00
C ALA A 179 11.57 9.95 -8.90
N GLY A 180 10.87 9.53 -9.97
CA GLY A 180 10.09 10.41 -10.84
C GLY A 180 8.97 11.16 -10.12
N ALA A 181 8.42 10.59 -9.04
CA ALA A 181 7.43 11.22 -8.16
C ALA A 181 8.06 12.07 -7.03
N GLY A 182 9.39 12.22 -6.98
CA GLY A 182 10.08 12.96 -5.91
C GLY A 182 10.32 12.15 -4.63
N LEU A 183 10.19 10.82 -4.71
CA LEU A 183 10.43 9.89 -3.60
C LEU A 183 11.75 9.15 -3.81
N VAL A 184 12.67 9.27 -2.85
CA VAL A 184 13.98 8.60 -2.91
C VAL A 184 13.95 7.34 -2.10
N THR A 185 14.05 6.19 -2.78
CA THR A 185 14.22 4.89 -2.14
C THR A 185 15.54 4.84 -1.39
N PHE A 186 15.51 4.49 -0.10
CA PHE A 186 16.71 4.38 0.75
C PHE A 186 16.86 3.02 1.42
N ALA A 187 15.82 2.18 1.41
CA ALA A 187 15.90 0.79 1.84
C ALA A 187 14.95 -0.08 1.01
N ARG A 188 15.33 -1.36 0.86
CA ARG A 188 14.55 -2.36 0.14
C ARG A 188 14.69 -3.74 0.79
N LEU A 189 13.62 -4.52 0.70
CA LEU A 189 13.61 -5.95 1.02
C LEU A 189 13.06 -6.72 -0.19
N LEU A 190 13.81 -7.71 -0.64
CA LEU A 190 13.40 -8.69 -1.64
C LEU A 190 13.41 -10.05 -0.97
N HIS A 191 12.23 -10.64 -0.81
CA HIS A 191 12.06 -11.93 -0.17
C HIS A 191 11.45 -12.89 -1.20
N ASP A 192 12.09 -14.04 -1.41
CA ASP A 192 11.49 -15.13 -2.18
C ASP A 192 10.62 -15.98 -1.25
N PRO A 193 9.29 -15.92 -1.35
CA PRO A 193 8.40 -16.75 -0.54
C PRO A 193 8.35 -18.21 -1.01
N ALA A 194 9.20 -18.62 -1.96
CA ALA A 194 9.15 -19.89 -2.68
C ALA A 194 7.77 -20.11 -3.33
N SER A 195 7.18 -19.05 -3.91
CA SER A 195 5.88 -19.15 -4.55
C SER A 195 5.97 -19.90 -5.88
N GLU A 196 4.94 -20.69 -6.21
CA GLU A 196 4.85 -21.38 -7.50
C GLU A 196 4.85 -20.42 -8.71
N ARG A 197 4.54 -19.13 -8.47
CA ARG A 197 4.55 -18.08 -9.49
C ARG A 197 5.93 -17.46 -9.72
N GLY A 198 6.91 -17.73 -8.85
CA GLY A 198 8.25 -17.15 -8.93
C GLY A 198 8.32 -15.65 -8.67
N PHE A 199 7.28 -15.05 -8.07
CA PHE A 199 7.31 -13.64 -7.67
C PHE A 199 7.88 -13.48 -6.27
N LEU A 200 8.62 -12.38 -6.09
CA LEU A 200 9.17 -11.97 -4.81
C LEU A 200 8.14 -11.16 -4.01
N ASP A 201 8.18 -11.25 -2.70
CA ASP A 201 7.61 -10.23 -1.82
C ASP A 201 8.58 -9.06 -1.79
N THR A 202 8.21 -7.93 -2.39
CA THR A 202 9.08 -6.76 -2.51
C THR A 202 8.54 -5.60 -1.69
N HIS A 203 9.42 -4.98 -0.91
CA HIS A 203 9.11 -3.80 -0.09
C HIS A 203 10.14 -2.71 -0.35
N LEU A 204 9.68 -1.50 -0.67
CA LEU A 204 10.54 -0.32 -0.81
C LEU A 204 10.16 0.74 0.21
N LEU A 205 11.17 1.27 0.91
CA LEU A 205 11.05 2.45 1.75
C LEU A 205 11.66 3.65 1.02
N ALA A 206 10.82 4.67 0.82
CA ALA A 206 11.22 5.90 0.15
C ALA A 206 10.88 7.13 0.98
N ARG A 207 11.63 8.21 0.76
CA ARG A 207 11.48 9.49 1.46
C ARG A 207 11.15 10.60 0.47
N ARG A 208 10.16 11.45 0.80
CA ARG A 208 9.87 12.68 0.05
C ARG A 208 11.00 13.69 0.24
N ARG A 209 11.54 14.20 -0.87
CA ARG A 209 12.51 15.31 -0.87
C ARG A 209 11.84 16.65 -0.62
#